data_AF-B9TJ81-F1
#
_entry.id   AF-B9TJ81-F1
#
_cell.length_a   1.000
_cell.length_b   1.000
_cell.length_c   1.000
_cell.angle_alpha   90.00
_cell.angle_beta   90.00
_cell.angle_gamma   90.00
#
_symmetry.space_group_name_H-M   'P 1'
#
loop_
_entity.id
_entity.type
_entity.pdbx_description
1 polymer ?
#
loop_
_entity_poly.entity_id
_entity_poly.type
_entity_poly.pdbx_seq_one_letter_code
_entity_poly.pdbx_strand_id
1 'polypeptide(L)'
;MERHLSPRPGSQHSRHRLEHAGIQLDERGYIRVNDRLQTSAPDVWAIGEVAGSPQFTHVSVDDFRIVRDNLAGGNRSTGDRLIPYTLFTDPPLARVGLSESDAQRQGIGVRVAILPMNNVLRTEATDETQGFMKVLVGANDDRILGFTMIGSEAGEVMAAMQTAMIADLPYQKLRDAVISHLTVAEGLGPLLSRVPKRTGE
;
A
#
# COMPACT_ATOMS: atom_id res chain seq x y z
N MET A 1 -5.77 -5.53 27.30
CA MET A 1 -6.83 -4.56 27.70
C MET A 1 -6.49 -3.23 27.06
N GLU A 2 -6.56 -3.17 25.72
CA GLU A 2 -6.15 -2.02 24.92
C GLU A 2 -7.36 -1.14 24.65
N ARG A 3 -7.29 0.11 25.09
CA ARG A 3 -8.27 1.12 24.76
C ARG A 3 -8.02 1.52 23.31
N HIS A 4 -8.91 1.14 22.41
CA HIS A 4 -9.07 1.79 21.12
C HIS A 4 -9.27 3.30 21.36
N LEU A 5 -8.20 4.08 21.21
CA LEU A 5 -8.28 5.52 21.02
C LEU A 5 -8.60 5.76 19.54
N SER A 6 -9.85 5.48 19.18
CA SER A 6 -10.46 6.14 18.03
C SER A 6 -10.49 7.64 18.37
N PRO A 7 -9.99 8.55 17.52
CA PRO A 7 -10.11 9.97 17.78
C PRO A 7 -11.60 10.28 17.78
N ARG A 8 -12.15 10.66 18.93
CA ARG A 8 -13.48 11.28 18.94
C ARG A 8 -13.33 12.58 18.14
N PRO A 9 -14.09 12.78 17.04
CA PRO A 9 -14.03 14.03 16.31
C PRO A 9 -14.66 15.14 17.17
N GLY A 10 -13.78 15.84 17.90
CA GLY A 10 -13.93 17.18 18.45
C GLY A 10 -15.00 17.38 19.54
N SER A 11 -14.60 17.93 20.69
CA SER A 11 -15.54 18.63 21.57
C SER A 11 -16.24 19.76 20.78
N GLN A 12 -17.48 20.13 21.16
CA GLN A 12 -18.22 21.23 20.48
C GLN A 12 -17.38 22.50 20.29
N HIS A 13 -16.50 22.81 21.25
CA HIS A 13 -15.58 23.96 21.19
C HIS A 13 -14.54 23.92 20.07
N SER A 14 -14.12 22.73 19.64
CA SER A 14 -13.16 22.59 18.53
C SER A 14 -13.83 22.77 17.16
N ARG A 15 -15.06 22.26 17.00
CA ARG A 15 -15.85 22.45 15.76
C ARG A 15 -16.17 23.93 15.53
N HIS A 16 -16.60 24.63 16.58
CA HIS A 16 -16.90 26.06 16.49
C HIS A 16 -15.69 26.89 16.01
N ARG A 17 -14.48 26.56 16.46
CA ARG A 17 -13.25 27.26 16.04
C ARG A 17 -12.89 27.02 14.57
N LEU A 18 -13.14 25.82 14.05
CA LEU A 18 -12.90 25.50 12.64
C LEU A 18 -13.91 26.22 11.72
N GLU A 19 -15.17 26.29 12.13
CA GLU A 19 -16.21 27.04 11.42
C GLU A 19 -15.84 28.52 11.29
N HIS A 20 -15.38 29.15 12.38
CA HIS A 20 -14.88 30.54 12.35
C HIS A 20 -13.68 30.74 11.42
N ALA A 21 -12.84 29.71 11.25
CA ALA A 21 -11.71 29.74 10.32
C ALA A 21 -12.09 29.40 8.86
N GLY A 22 -13.38 29.16 8.58
CA GLY A 22 -13.84 28.76 7.24
C GLY A 22 -13.48 27.33 6.85
N ILE A 23 -13.13 26.48 7.82
CA ILE A 23 -12.70 25.09 7.60
C ILE A 23 -13.90 24.16 7.80
N GLN A 24 -14.29 23.47 6.73
CA GLN A 24 -15.38 22.50 6.72
C GLN A 24 -14.90 21.14 7.22
N LEU A 25 -15.78 20.43 7.90
CA LEU A 25 -15.62 19.02 8.21
C LEU A 25 -16.44 18.15 7.25
N ASP A 26 -16.02 16.92 7.01
CA ASP A 26 -16.82 15.89 6.34
C ASP A 26 -17.85 15.25 7.30
N GLU A 27 -18.68 14.34 6.78
CA GLU A 27 -19.72 13.64 7.56
C GLU A 27 -19.14 12.78 8.70
N ARG A 28 -17.86 12.40 8.60
CA ARG A 28 -17.13 11.58 9.58
C ARG A 28 -16.40 12.46 10.61
N GLY A 29 -16.39 13.78 10.41
CA GLY A 29 -15.76 14.75 11.30
C GLY A 29 -14.28 15.02 11.02
N TYR A 30 -13.75 14.60 9.87
CA TYR A 30 -12.41 14.98 9.39
C TYR A 30 -12.45 16.35 8.72
N ILE A 31 -11.32 17.06 8.68
CA ILE A 31 -11.18 18.26 7.87
C ILE A 31 -11.36 17.88 6.42
N ARG A 32 -12.36 18.48 5.77
CA ARG A 32 -12.63 18.26 4.36
C ARG A 32 -11.49 18.86 3.54
N VAL A 33 -10.84 18.02 2.74
CA VAL A 33 -9.80 18.42 1.79
C VAL A 33 -10.09 17.96 0.37
N ASN A 34 -9.51 18.63 -0.62
CA ASN A 34 -9.42 18.10 -1.99
C ASN A 34 -8.24 17.12 -2.13
N ASP A 35 -8.04 16.60 -3.34
CA ASP A 35 -6.98 15.66 -3.68
C ASP A 35 -5.56 16.26 -3.57
N ARG A 36 -5.45 17.59 -3.49
CA ARG A 36 -4.22 18.36 -3.23
C ARG A 36 -4.05 18.76 -1.77
N LEU A 37 -4.88 18.22 -0.87
CA LEU A 37 -4.87 18.44 0.58
C LEU A 37 -5.23 19.86 1.02
N GLN A 38 -5.85 20.65 0.14
CA GLN A 38 -6.35 21.99 0.45
C GLN A 38 -7.69 21.89 1.18
N THR A 39 -7.85 22.67 2.25
CA THR A 39 -9.12 22.78 2.96
C THR A 39 -10.09 23.72 2.21
N SER A 40 -11.29 23.94 2.77
CA SER A 40 -12.22 24.96 2.28
C SER A 40 -11.77 26.40 2.55
N ALA A 41 -10.83 26.61 3.48
CA ALA A 41 -10.27 27.92 3.77
C ALA A 41 -9.07 28.20 2.83
N PRO A 42 -8.97 29.43 2.27
CA PRO A 42 -7.85 29.79 1.42
C PRO A 42 -6.53 29.70 2.18
N ASP A 43 -5.49 29.22 1.51
CA ASP A 43 -4.14 29.08 2.06
C ASP A 43 -4.06 28.24 3.35
N VAL A 44 -4.98 27.29 3.52
CA VAL A 44 -4.98 26.33 4.63
C VAL A 44 -5.03 24.91 4.08
N TRP A 45 -4.15 24.06 4.60
CA TRP A 45 -4.03 22.65 4.27
C TRP A 45 -4.21 21.78 5.51
N ALA A 46 -4.63 20.53 5.31
CA ALA A 46 -4.65 19.52 6.35
C ALA A 46 -4.01 18.24 5.81
N ILE A 47 -3.26 17.53 6.68
CA ILE A 47 -2.52 16.31 6.31
C ILE A 47 -2.74 15.21 7.34
N GLY A 48 -2.50 13.97 6.93
CA GLY A 48 -2.60 12.80 7.78
C GLY A 48 -4.03 12.53 8.23
N GLU A 49 -4.16 11.92 9.41
CA GLU A 49 -5.45 11.43 9.90
C GLU A 49 -6.52 12.52 10.02
N VAL A 50 -6.15 13.76 10.41
CA VAL A 50 -7.12 14.85 10.54
C VAL A 50 -7.76 15.25 9.20
N ALA A 51 -7.09 14.97 8.08
CA ALA A 51 -7.58 15.21 6.73
C ALA A 51 -8.36 14.02 6.15
N GLY A 52 -8.56 12.95 6.93
CA GLY A 52 -9.18 11.71 6.46
C GLY A 52 -8.25 10.86 5.57
N SER A 53 -6.96 11.18 5.49
CA SER A 53 -5.97 10.35 4.81
C SER A 53 -5.89 8.96 5.45
N PRO A 54 -5.53 7.92 4.67
CA PRO A 54 -5.28 6.59 5.23
C PRO A 54 -4.31 6.66 6.42
N GLN A 55 -4.67 5.95 7.50
CA GLN A 55 -4.04 6.06 8.83
C GLN A 55 -2.70 5.34 8.90
N PHE A 56 -1.74 5.79 8.10
CA PHE A 56 -0.38 5.27 8.07
C PHE A 56 0.64 6.40 8.12
N THR A 57 1.72 6.21 8.90
CA THR A 57 2.81 7.19 9.01
C THR A 57 3.38 7.56 7.65
N HIS A 58 3.60 6.58 6.77
CA HIS A 58 4.16 6.82 5.43
C HIS A 58 3.20 7.63 4.53
N VAL A 59 1.89 7.58 4.75
CA VAL A 59 0.90 8.40 4.04
C VAL A 59 0.96 9.85 4.52
N SER A 60 1.05 10.09 5.83
CA SER A 60 1.24 11.45 6.37
C SER A 60 2.55 12.09 5.90
N VAL A 61 3.62 11.29 5.74
CA VAL A 61 4.90 11.76 5.19
C VAL A 61 4.74 12.16 3.71
N ASP A 62 3.97 11.40 2.93
CA ASP A 62 3.69 11.76 1.54
C ASP A 62 2.75 12.97 1.45
N ASP A 63 1.76 13.10 2.33
CA ASP A 63 0.90 14.28 2.41
C ASP A 63 1.73 15.56 2.60
N PHE A 64 2.71 15.50 3.51
CA PHE A 64 3.66 16.60 3.69
C PHE A 64 4.43 16.93 2.41
N ARG A 65 4.92 15.92 1.67
CA ARG A 65 5.65 16.13 0.42
C ARG A 65 4.75 16.79 -0.64
N ILE A 66 3.49 16.37 -0.75
CA ILE A 66 2.51 16.97 -1.66
C ILE A 66 2.26 18.44 -1.30
N VAL A 67 1.98 18.75 -0.04
CA VAL A 67 1.72 20.12 0.41
C VAL A 67 2.95 21.00 0.18
N ARG A 68 4.14 20.53 0.58
CA ARG A 68 5.41 21.24 0.36
C ARG A 68 5.63 21.55 -1.12
N ASP A 69 5.44 20.58 -2.00
CA ASP A 69 5.66 20.76 -3.45
C ASP A 69 4.61 21.71 -4.05
N ASN A 70 3.35 21.63 -3.61
CA ASN A 70 2.29 22.53 -4.06
C ASN A 70 2.47 23.98 -3.57
N LEU A 71 2.99 24.18 -2.35
CA LEU A 71 3.38 25.50 -1.84
C LEU A 71 4.53 26.12 -2.66
N ALA A 72 5.36 25.29 -3.28
CA ALA A 72 6.43 25.72 -4.19
C ALA A 72 5.95 25.91 -5.65
N GLY A 73 4.64 25.90 -5.90
CA GLY A 73 4.05 26.07 -7.25
C GLY A 73 3.89 24.77 -8.04
N GLY A 74 4.07 23.61 -7.40
CA GLY A 74 3.81 22.30 -8.00
C GLY A 74 2.31 21.97 -8.15
N ASN A 75 2.03 20.79 -8.72
CA ASN A 75 0.67 20.27 -8.92
C ASN A 75 0.57 18.78 -8.57
N ARG A 76 1.01 18.43 -7.36
CA ARG A 76 0.94 17.06 -6.81
C ARG A 76 -0.44 16.79 -6.24
N SER A 77 -0.89 15.54 -6.37
CA SER A 77 -2.18 15.04 -5.88
C SER A 77 -1.99 13.70 -5.16
N THR A 78 -2.97 13.30 -4.35
CA THR A 78 -3.03 12.02 -3.66
C THR A 78 -3.62 10.89 -4.53
N GLY A 79 -4.17 11.21 -5.71
CA GLY A 79 -4.99 10.30 -6.50
C GLY A 79 -4.24 9.11 -7.14
N ASP A 80 -2.92 9.18 -7.27
CA ASP A 80 -2.07 8.17 -7.91
C ASP A 80 -1.31 7.29 -6.90
N ARG A 81 -1.65 7.38 -5.62
CA ARG A 81 -0.94 6.67 -4.55
C ARG A 81 -1.12 5.16 -4.62
N LEU A 82 0.00 4.45 -4.73
CA LEU A 82 0.08 3.04 -4.38
C LEU A 82 0.42 2.90 -2.89
N ILE A 83 -0.61 2.76 -2.05
CA ILE A 83 -0.46 2.72 -0.59
C ILE A 83 -0.18 1.28 -0.12
N PRO A 84 0.99 1.01 0.47
CA PRO A 84 1.30 -0.28 1.07
C PRO A 84 0.79 -0.34 2.52
N TYR A 85 0.75 -1.53 3.09
CA TYR A 85 0.53 -1.68 4.53
C TYR A 85 1.14 -2.96 5.06
N THR A 86 1.64 -2.87 6.30
CA THR A 86 2.29 -3.96 7.03
C THR A 86 1.72 -4.05 8.45
N LEU A 87 1.39 -5.26 8.88
CA LEU A 87 1.19 -5.62 10.27
C LEU A 87 2.41 -6.33 10.82
N PHE A 88 2.87 -5.88 11.98
CA PHE A 88 3.99 -6.46 12.71
C PHE A 88 3.52 -7.55 13.68
N THR A 89 2.60 -8.41 13.21
CA THR A 89 2.25 -9.66 13.90
C THR A 89 3.39 -10.67 13.79
N ASP A 90 3.24 -11.82 14.45
CA ASP A 90 4.16 -12.93 14.31
C ASP A 90 3.44 -14.16 13.69
N PRO A 91 3.72 -14.52 12.42
CA PRO A 91 4.59 -13.81 11.47
C PRO A 91 3.97 -12.50 10.94
N PRO A 92 4.80 -11.56 10.40
CA PRO A 92 4.31 -10.31 9.82
C PRO A 92 3.43 -10.53 8.58
N LEU A 93 2.46 -9.64 8.38
CA LEU A 93 1.65 -9.54 7.15
C LEU A 93 2.02 -8.25 6.41
N ALA A 94 2.26 -8.30 5.12
CA ALA A 94 2.40 -7.11 4.28
C ALA A 94 1.61 -7.25 2.98
N ARG A 95 1.06 -6.15 2.48
CA ARG A 95 0.36 -6.12 1.19
C ARG A 95 0.49 -4.78 0.48
N VAL A 96 0.32 -4.82 -0.83
CA VAL A 96 0.21 -3.64 -1.71
C VAL A 96 -0.65 -3.98 -2.92
N GLY A 97 -1.40 -2.99 -3.44
CA GLY A 97 -2.25 -3.17 -4.61
C GLY A 97 -3.55 -3.93 -4.35
N LEU A 98 -4.08 -4.57 -5.39
CA LEU A 98 -5.37 -5.26 -5.36
C LEU A 98 -5.30 -6.57 -4.59
N SER A 99 -6.37 -6.89 -3.87
CA SER A 99 -6.70 -8.26 -3.48
C SER A 99 -7.52 -8.96 -4.57
N GLU A 100 -7.68 -10.29 -4.48
CA GLU A 100 -8.53 -11.05 -5.41
C GLU A 100 -9.99 -10.59 -5.35
N SER A 101 -10.49 -10.26 -4.15
CA SER A 101 -11.85 -9.74 -3.98
C SER A 101 -12.00 -8.34 -4.55
N ASP A 102 -10.97 -7.49 -4.47
CA ASP A 102 -10.97 -6.18 -5.13
C ASP A 102 -10.97 -6.32 -6.65
N ALA A 103 -10.13 -7.20 -7.19
CA ALA A 103 -10.10 -7.49 -8.62
C ALA A 103 -11.45 -8.01 -9.12
N GLN A 104 -12.07 -8.95 -8.39
CA GLN A 104 -13.39 -9.47 -8.72
C GLN A 104 -14.46 -8.37 -8.68
N ARG A 105 -14.47 -7.55 -7.63
CA ARG A 105 -15.43 -6.43 -7.47
C ARG A 105 -15.31 -5.39 -8.58
N GLN A 106 -14.09 -5.17 -9.08
CA GLN A 106 -13.78 -4.22 -10.15
C GLN A 106 -13.90 -4.84 -11.56
N GLY A 107 -14.18 -6.14 -11.68
CA GLY A 107 -14.21 -6.84 -12.97
C GLY A 107 -12.85 -6.95 -13.66
N ILE A 108 -11.76 -6.89 -12.89
CA ILE A 108 -10.39 -6.96 -13.39
C ILE A 108 -9.95 -8.44 -13.43
N GLY A 109 -9.64 -8.93 -14.63
CA GLY A 109 -9.10 -10.28 -14.82
C GLY A 109 -7.66 -10.38 -14.30
N VAL A 110 -7.40 -11.40 -13.48
CA VAL A 110 -6.08 -11.62 -12.86
C VAL A 110 -5.62 -13.07 -13.00
N ARG A 111 -4.31 -13.24 -13.05
CA ARG A 111 -3.60 -14.51 -12.89
C ARG A 111 -2.94 -14.49 -11.51
N VAL A 112 -3.13 -15.55 -10.74
CA VAL A 112 -2.70 -15.62 -9.34
C VAL A 112 -1.60 -16.67 -9.21
N ALA A 113 -0.55 -16.33 -8.47
CA ALA A 113 0.48 -17.29 -8.04
C ALA A 113 0.71 -17.20 -6.54
N ILE A 114 0.97 -18.35 -5.92
CA ILE A 114 1.22 -18.49 -4.49
C ILE A 114 2.46 -19.35 -4.28
N LEU A 115 3.32 -18.92 -3.35
CA LEU A 115 4.50 -19.63 -2.90
C LEU A 115 4.44 -19.77 -1.36
N PRO A 116 4.26 -20.99 -0.84
CA PRO A 116 4.42 -21.25 0.59
C PRO A 116 5.82 -20.86 1.10
N MET A 117 5.93 -20.32 2.32
CA MET A 117 7.23 -19.91 2.89
C MET A 117 8.19 -21.09 3.14
N ASN A 118 7.69 -22.32 3.24
CA ASN A 118 8.53 -23.52 3.25
C ASN A 118 9.12 -23.92 1.89
N ASN A 119 8.97 -23.07 0.86
CA ASN A 119 9.67 -23.17 -0.43
C ASN A 119 10.54 -21.93 -0.69
N VAL A 120 10.87 -21.18 0.36
CA VAL A 120 11.79 -20.04 0.31
C VAL A 120 13.01 -20.43 1.13
N LEU A 121 14.17 -20.54 0.46
CA LEU A 121 15.36 -21.15 1.05
C LEU A 121 15.82 -20.43 2.33
N ARG A 122 15.76 -19.10 2.36
CA ARG A 122 16.10 -18.33 3.56
C ARG A 122 15.24 -18.72 4.77
N THR A 123 13.92 -18.87 4.59
CA THR A 123 13.02 -19.20 5.70
C THR A 123 13.11 -20.66 6.12
N GLU A 124 13.49 -21.57 5.22
CA GLU A 124 13.90 -22.92 5.62
C GLU A 124 15.19 -22.87 6.48
N ALA A 125 16.18 -22.08 6.06
CA ALA A 125 17.45 -21.96 6.77
C ALA A 125 17.33 -21.30 8.16
N THR A 126 16.29 -20.48 8.38
CA THR A 126 16.01 -19.82 9.67
C THR A 126 14.89 -20.48 10.48
N ASP A 127 14.27 -21.55 9.98
CA ASP A 127 13.09 -22.21 10.56
C ASP A 127 11.85 -21.30 10.70
N GLU A 128 11.74 -20.28 9.85
CA GLU A 128 10.64 -19.30 9.81
C GLU A 128 9.65 -19.59 8.66
N THR A 129 9.20 -20.84 8.56
CA THR A 129 8.51 -21.37 7.36
C THR A 129 7.00 -21.08 7.31
N GLN A 130 6.47 -20.31 8.25
CA GLN A 130 5.03 -20.04 8.35
C GLN A 130 4.56 -19.03 7.30
N GLY A 131 3.41 -19.31 6.68
CA GLY A 131 2.72 -18.40 5.77
C GLY A 131 3.02 -18.61 4.29
N PHE A 132 2.88 -17.56 3.49
CA PHE A 132 3.02 -17.60 2.03
C PHE A 132 3.31 -16.22 1.44
N MET A 133 3.85 -16.20 0.22
CA MET A 133 3.80 -15.08 -0.71
C MET A 133 2.70 -15.31 -1.75
N LYS A 134 2.00 -14.24 -2.16
CA LYS A 134 0.98 -14.25 -3.21
C LYS A 134 1.11 -13.03 -4.09
N VAL A 135 1.01 -13.23 -5.40
CA VAL A 135 1.03 -12.16 -6.41
C VAL A 135 -0.19 -12.28 -7.32
N LEU A 136 -0.74 -11.11 -7.68
CA LEU A 136 -1.77 -10.94 -8.70
C LEU A 136 -1.14 -10.22 -9.87
N VAL A 137 -1.23 -10.83 -11.06
CA VAL A 137 -0.75 -10.27 -12.32
C VAL A 137 -1.95 -10.07 -13.25
N GLY A 138 -1.95 -8.99 -14.02
CA GLY A 138 -3.00 -8.74 -15.01
C GLY A 138 -3.15 -9.90 -16.00
N ALA A 139 -4.41 -10.21 -16.35
CA ALA A 139 -4.71 -11.30 -17.27
C ALA A 139 -4.10 -11.07 -18.67
N ASN A 140 -3.98 -9.80 -19.09
CA ASN A 140 -3.70 -9.43 -20.49
C ASN A 140 -2.41 -8.62 -20.69
N ASP A 141 -1.78 -8.09 -19.64
CA ASP A 141 -0.73 -7.07 -19.76
C ASP A 141 0.53 -7.34 -18.92
N ASP A 142 0.62 -8.47 -18.22
CA ASP A 142 1.75 -8.86 -17.35
C ASP A 142 2.10 -7.87 -16.23
N ARG A 143 1.25 -6.88 -15.98
CA ARG A 143 1.46 -5.91 -14.91
C ARG A 143 1.21 -6.57 -13.57
N ILE A 144 2.04 -6.24 -12.58
CA ILE A 144 1.83 -6.65 -11.20
C ILE A 144 0.74 -5.76 -10.61
N LEU A 145 -0.39 -6.37 -10.24
CA LEU A 145 -1.57 -5.65 -9.75
C LEU A 145 -1.71 -5.70 -8.23
N GLY A 146 -1.12 -6.71 -7.60
CA GLY A 146 -1.15 -6.83 -6.15
C GLY A 146 -0.17 -7.86 -5.63
N PHE A 147 0.22 -7.68 -4.38
CA PHE A 147 1.08 -8.59 -3.65
C PHE A 147 0.66 -8.68 -2.20
N THR A 148 0.77 -9.88 -1.63
CA THR A 148 0.49 -10.14 -0.22
C THR A 148 1.48 -11.18 0.27
N MET A 149 2.04 -10.96 1.45
CA MET A 149 2.93 -11.91 2.10
C MET A 149 2.60 -12.01 3.58
N ILE A 150 2.54 -13.24 4.08
CA ILE A 150 2.60 -13.56 5.51
C ILE A 150 3.88 -14.38 5.70
N GLY A 151 4.81 -13.90 6.51
CA GLY A 151 6.12 -14.55 6.72
C GLY A 151 7.18 -13.59 7.25
N SER A 152 8.36 -14.10 7.62
CA SER A 152 9.47 -13.26 8.06
C SER A 152 9.87 -12.26 6.95
N GLU A 153 10.26 -11.05 7.34
CA GLU A 153 10.63 -9.96 6.42
C GLU A 153 9.53 -9.51 5.43
N ALA A 154 8.24 -9.80 5.68
CA ALA A 154 7.16 -9.49 4.74
C ALA A 154 7.12 -8.01 4.30
N GLY A 155 7.39 -7.08 5.23
CA GLY A 155 7.43 -5.65 4.93
C GLY A 155 8.53 -5.28 3.93
N GLU A 156 9.73 -5.84 4.10
CA GLU A 156 10.89 -5.57 3.23
C GLU A 156 10.70 -6.17 1.83
N VAL A 157 10.20 -7.40 1.75
CA VAL A 157 9.89 -8.05 0.46
C VAL A 157 8.77 -7.30 -0.28
N MET A 158 7.74 -6.86 0.44
CA MET A 158 6.66 -6.04 -0.12
C MET A 158 7.18 -4.69 -0.62
N ALA A 159 8.13 -4.05 0.05
CA ALA A 159 8.73 -2.79 -0.42
C ALA A 159 9.46 -2.96 -1.77
N ALA A 160 10.16 -4.09 -1.96
CA ALA A 160 10.76 -4.43 -3.26
C ALA A 160 9.69 -4.61 -4.35
N MET A 161 8.59 -5.29 -4.02
CA MET A 161 7.47 -5.48 -4.94
C MET A 161 6.76 -4.16 -5.28
N GLN A 162 6.51 -3.32 -4.28
CA GLN A 162 5.94 -1.98 -4.46
C GLN A 162 6.81 -1.14 -5.41
N THR A 163 8.14 -1.21 -5.26
CA THR A 163 9.07 -0.52 -6.15
C THR A 163 8.91 -0.98 -7.60
N ALA A 164 8.79 -2.29 -7.83
CA ALA A 164 8.53 -2.83 -9.17
C ALA A 164 7.19 -2.38 -9.75
N MET A 165 6.14 -2.29 -8.92
CA MET A 165 4.83 -1.79 -9.32
C MET A 165 4.85 -0.29 -9.66
N ILE A 166 5.55 0.52 -8.87
CA ILE A 166 5.73 1.97 -9.15
C ILE A 166 6.47 2.18 -10.47
N ALA A 167 7.46 1.33 -10.76
CA ALA A 167 8.23 1.36 -12.01
C ALA A 167 7.50 0.71 -13.20
N ASP A 168 6.26 0.24 -13.01
CA ASP A 168 5.45 -0.45 -14.02
C ASP A 168 6.17 -1.61 -14.70
N LEU A 169 6.99 -2.34 -13.94
CA LEU A 169 7.75 -3.46 -14.48
C LEU A 169 6.83 -4.65 -14.80
N PRO A 170 6.96 -5.26 -16.00
CA PRO A 170 6.29 -6.53 -16.26
C PRO A 170 6.89 -7.60 -15.34
N TYR A 171 6.03 -8.49 -14.83
CA TYR A 171 6.41 -9.39 -13.74
C TYR A 171 7.62 -10.29 -14.07
N GLN A 172 7.85 -10.61 -15.35
CA GLN A 172 9.00 -11.40 -15.80
C GLN A 172 10.33 -10.70 -15.55
N LYS A 173 10.39 -9.36 -15.57
CA LYS A 173 11.63 -8.63 -15.27
C LYS A 173 12.09 -8.87 -13.83
N LEU A 174 11.13 -8.97 -12.90
CA LEU A 174 11.42 -9.29 -11.51
C LEU A 174 11.67 -10.79 -11.31
N ARG A 175 10.96 -11.65 -12.06
CA ARG A 175 11.20 -13.11 -12.08
C ARG A 175 12.64 -13.45 -12.48
N ASP A 176 13.14 -12.80 -13.52
CA ASP A 176 14.44 -13.08 -14.13
C ASP A 176 15.58 -12.24 -13.52
N ALA A 177 15.28 -11.44 -12.49
CA ALA A 177 16.27 -10.60 -11.83
C ALA A 177 17.25 -11.42 -11.00
N VAL A 178 18.52 -11.01 -11.00
CA VAL A 178 19.54 -11.56 -10.09
C VAL A 178 19.36 -10.92 -8.71
N ILE A 179 18.57 -11.57 -7.85
CA ILE A 179 18.38 -11.17 -6.45
C ILE A 179 19.42 -11.88 -5.57
N SER A 180 19.95 -11.18 -4.57
CA SER A 180 21.00 -11.72 -3.70
C SER A 180 20.51 -12.96 -2.95
N HIS A 181 21.30 -14.02 -3.05
CA HIS A 181 21.23 -15.19 -2.17
C HIS A 181 21.88 -14.86 -0.81
N LEU A 182 21.42 -15.33 0.35
CA LEU A 182 20.23 -16.14 0.65
C LEU A 182 19.21 -15.24 1.36
N THR A 183 18.44 -14.44 0.61
CA THR A 183 17.49 -13.45 1.17
C THR A 183 16.05 -13.92 1.01
N VAL A 184 15.13 -13.49 1.88
CA VAL A 184 13.69 -13.84 1.72
C VAL A 184 13.15 -13.32 0.38
N ALA A 185 13.64 -12.17 -0.09
CA ALA A 185 13.29 -11.59 -1.38
C ALA A 185 13.66 -12.47 -2.58
N GLU A 186 14.60 -13.42 -2.44
CA GLU A 186 14.92 -14.37 -3.51
C GLU A 186 13.72 -15.27 -3.85
N GLY A 187 12.77 -15.44 -2.91
CA GLY A 187 11.50 -16.13 -3.11
C GLY A 187 10.59 -15.50 -4.18
N LEU A 188 10.83 -14.24 -4.56
CA LEU A 188 10.10 -13.59 -5.64
C LEU A 188 10.31 -14.29 -7.00
N GLY A 189 11.52 -14.80 -7.29
CA GLY A 189 11.78 -15.55 -8.51
C GLY A 189 10.93 -16.83 -8.63
N PRO A 190 10.99 -17.74 -7.64
CA PRO A 190 10.13 -18.92 -7.57
C PRO A 190 8.62 -18.60 -7.56
N LEU A 191 8.20 -17.54 -6.86
CA LEU A 191 6.79 -17.11 -6.85
C LEU A 191 6.33 -16.70 -8.25
N LEU A 192 7.08 -15.82 -8.91
CA LEU A 192 6.72 -15.26 -10.21
C LEU A 192 6.81 -16.29 -11.33
N SER A 193 7.66 -17.31 -11.17
CA SER A 193 7.72 -18.45 -12.09
C SER A 193 6.46 -19.32 -12.07
N ARG A 194 5.63 -19.21 -11.01
CA ARG A 194 4.35 -19.92 -10.88
C ARG A 194 3.17 -19.15 -11.47
N VAL A 195 3.36 -17.93 -11.97
CA VAL A 195 2.29 -17.15 -12.61
C VAL A 195 1.80 -17.91 -13.85
N PRO A 196 0.50 -18.27 -13.93
CA PRO A 196 -0.06 -18.90 -15.12
C PRO A 196 0.24 -18.10 -16.38
N LYS A 197 0.34 -18.75 -17.54
CA LYS A 197 0.46 -18.03 -18.82
C LYS A 197 -0.81 -17.24 -19.13
N ARG A 198 -0.71 -16.29 -20.07
CA ARG A 198 -1.88 -15.60 -20.61
C ARG A 198 -2.78 -16.60 -21.33
N THR A 199 -4.09 -16.37 -21.32
CA THR A 199 -5.03 -17.21 -22.07
C THR A 199 -4.77 -17.04 -23.56
N GLY A 200 -4.38 -18.10 -24.26
CA GLY A 200 -4.05 -18.08 -25.70
C GLY A 200 -2.56 -18.17 -26.05
N GLU A 201 -1.68 -18.40 -25.05
CA GLU A 201 -0.22 -18.55 -25.16
C GLU A 201 0.31 -19.93 -24.72
#